data_AF-A0A556N308-F1
#
_entry.id   AF-A0A556N308-F1
#
_cell.length_a   1.000
_cell.length_b   1.000
_cell.length_c   1.000
_cell.angle_alpha   90.00
_cell.angle_beta   90.00
_cell.angle_gamma   90.00
#
_symmetry.space_group_name_H-M   'P 1'
#
loop_
_entity.id
_entity.type
_entity.pdbx_description
1 polymer ?
#
loop_
_entity_poly.entity_id
_entity_poly.type
_entity_poly.pdbx_seq_one_letter_code
_entity_poly.pdbx_strand_id
1 'polypeptide(L)'
;MGFKEQQAAIQRELDRFIDLLGVLLPRYSKLLKRKNLTEDELHELGEIEHFLIGVTGRISEIKQVLEQDVYGHSLDLYYKLKAKANLGDEHAAKKLSRLRDSFNDSMISGQVIHWN
;
A
#
# COMPACT_ATOMS: atom_id res chain seq x y z
N MET A 1 12.81 -0.89 19.27
CA MET A 1 12.04 0.25 18.75
C MET A 1 10.58 0.03 19.05
N GLY A 2 9.89 1.06 19.55
CA GLY A 2 8.45 0.99 19.81
C GLY A 2 7.62 1.22 18.53
N PHE A 3 6.34 0.83 18.56
CA PHE A 3 5.42 1.02 17.43
C PHE A 3 5.42 2.46 16.87
N LYS A 4 5.46 3.47 17.75
CA LYS A 4 5.47 4.89 17.35
C LYS A 4 6.73 5.29 16.59
N GLU A 5 7.88 4.73 16.95
CA GLU A 5 9.14 5.00 16.26
C GLU A 5 9.15 4.36 14.87
N GLN A 6 8.66 3.13 14.76
CA GLN A 6 8.51 2.42 13.49
C GLN A 6 7.50 3.12 12.57
N GLN A 7 6.35 3.55 13.11
CA GLN A 7 5.34 4.31 12.37
C GLN A 7 5.94 5.61 11.80
N ALA A 8 6.67 6.37 12.62
CA ALA A 8 7.30 7.62 12.20
C ALA A 8 8.44 7.41 11.20
N ALA A 9 9.16 6.27 11.26
CA ALA A 9 10.19 5.93 10.29
C ALA A 9 9.57 5.60 8.93
N ILE A 10 8.54 4.75 8.89
CA ILE A 10 7.82 4.39 7.66
C ILE A 10 7.24 5.64 7.00
N GLN A 11 6.57 6.52 7.76
CA GLN A 11 5.98 7.74 7.22
C GLN A 11 7.05 8.62 6.54
N ARG A 12 8.20 8.81 7.19
CA ARG A 12 9.30 9.62 6.63
C ARG A 12 9.85 9.06 5.32
N GLU A 13 9.97 7.74 5.21
CA GLU A 13 10.43 7.11 3.97
C GLU A 13 9.38 7.22 2.85
N LEU A 14 8.08 7.11 3.17
CA LEU A 14 7.01 7.31 2.20
C LEU A 14 6.97 8.76 1.70
N ASP A 15 7.07 9.74 2.60
CA ASP A 15 7.08 11.16 2.22
C ASP A 15 8.29 11.47 1.32
N ARG A 16 9.48 10.99 1.71
CA ARG A 16 10.70 11.11 0.89
C ARG A 16 10.53 10.47 -0.50
N PHE A 17 9.90 9.30 -0.56
CA PHE A 17 9.65 8.60 -1.82
C PHE A 17 8.70 9.41 -2.73
N ILE A 18 7.63 9.97 -2.16
CA ILE A 18 6.69 10.85 -2.87
C ILE A 18 7.41 12.09 -3.41
N ASP A 19 8.26 12.72 -2.61
CA ASP A 19 9.03 13.90 -3.04
C ASP A 19 9.95 13.58 -4.23
N LEU A 20 10.65 12.43 -4.19
CA LEU A 20 11.51 11.98 -5.29
C LEU A 20 10.72 11.73 -6.57
N LEU A 21 9.54 11.08 -6.48
CA LEU A 21 8.64 10.92 -7.62
C LEU A 21 8.11 12.26 -8.12
N GLY A 22 7.86 13.22 -7.22
CA GLY A 22 7.44 14.57 -7.53
C GLY A 22 8.43 15.35 -8.39
N VAL A 23 9.73 14.99 -8.35
CA VAL A 23 10.76 15.55 -9.24
C VAL A 23 10.88 14.75 -10.54
N LEU A 24 10.83 13.42 -10.45
CA LEU A 24 11.07 12.54 -11.60
C LEU A 24 9.91 12.54 -12.60
N LEU A 25 8.66 12.46 -12.14
CA LEU A 25 7.48 12.36 -13.00
C LEU A 25 7.27 13.59 -13.89
N PRO A 26 7.48 14.85 -13.43
CA PRO A 26 7.44 16.00 -14.33
C PRO A 26 8.52 15.96 -15.41
N ARG A 27 9.74 15.49 -15.08
CA ARG A 27 10.82 15.34 -16.05
C ARG A 27 10.47 14.30 -17.11
N TYR A 28 9.96 13.14 -16.68
CA TYR A 28 9.41 12.12 -17.57
C TYR A 28 8.34 12.69 -18.49
N SER A 29 7.32 13.36 -17.94
CA SER A 29 6.23 13.94 -18.73
C SER A 29 6.71 14.98 -19.75
N LYS A 30 7.72 15.77 -19.39
CA LYS A 30 8.32 16.77 -20.29
C LYS A 30 9.03 16.11 -21.47
N LEU A 31 9.82 15.06 -21.23
CA LEU A 31 10.51 14.31 -22.28
C LEU A 31 9.51 13.59 -23.18
N LEU A 32 8.53 12.89 -22.60
CA LEU A 32 7.52 12.13 -23.33
C LEU A 32 6.70 13.00 -24.30
N LYS A 33 6.44 14.27 -23.97
CA LYS A 33 5.64 15.20 -24.80
C LYS A 33 6.44 15.89 -25.89
N ARG A 34 7.77 15.81 -25.90
CA ARG A 34 8.60 16.49 -26.90
C ARG A 34 8.58 15.71 -28.22
N LYS A 35 8.39 16.45 -29.32
CA LYS A 35 8.34 15.87 -30.68
C LYS A 35 9.72 15.47 -31.21
N ASN A 36 10.75 16.23 -30.84
CA ASN A 36 12.12 16.00 -31.28
C ASN A 36 12.98 15.90 -30.02
N LEU A 37 13.41 14.67 -29.70
CA LEU A 37 14.35 14.39 -28.63
C LEU A 37 15.75 14.26 -29.24
N THR A 38 16.78 14.68 -28.51
CA THR A 38 18.15 14.29 -28.85
C THR A 38 18.36 12.80 -28.53
N GLU A 39 19.44 12.21 -29.03
CA GLU A 39 19.79 10.81 -28.71
C GLU A 39 19.97 10.62 -27.19
N ASP A 40 20.64 11.55 -26.52
CA ASP A 40 20.79 11.56 -25.06
C ASP A 40 19.43 11.65 -24.33
N GLU A 41 18.53 12.53 -24.79
CA GLU A 41 17.20 12.69 -24.18
C GLU A 41 16.31 11.46 -24.41
N LEU A 42 16.47 10.78 -25.56
CA LEU A 42 15.78 9.53 -25.86
C LEU A 42 16.30 8.39 -24.99
N HIS A 43 17.61 8.32 -24.79
CA HIS A 43 18.23 7.35 -23.89
C HIS A 43 17.74 7.55 -22.45
N GLU A 44 17.80 8.79 -21.96
CA GLU A 44 17.32 9.17 -20.64
C GLU A 44 15.83 8.82 -20.45
N LEU A 45 14.99 9.09 -21.46
CA LEU A 45 13.57 8.74 -21.41
C LEU A 45 13.39 7.22 -21.18
N GLY A 46 14.13 6.39 -21.92
CA GLY A 46 14.08 4.94 -21.78
C GLY A 46 14.55 4.44 -20.39
N GLU A 47 15.60 5.06 -19.83
CA GLU A 47 16.06 4.76 -18.47
C GLU A 47 14.99 5.08 -17.41
N ILE A 48 14.35 6.25 -17.53
CA ILE A 48 13.28 6.67 -16.62
C ILE A 48 12.08 5.73 -16.72
N GLU A 49 11.69 5.33 -17.93
CA GLU A 49 10.58 4.38 -18.14
C GLU A 49 10.86 3.03 -17.51
N HIS A 50 12.03 2.46 -17.77
CA HIS A 50 12.43 1.18 -17.19
C HIS A 50 12.42 1.23 -15.66
N PHE A 51 12.95 2.31 -15.09
CA PHE A 51 12.96 2.51 -13.64
C PHE A 51 11.54 2.63 -13.06
N LEU A 52 10.67 3.45 -13.65
CA LEU A 52 9.30 3.65 -13.16
C LEU A 52 8.46 2.36 -13.24
N ILE A 53 8.67 1.53 -14.26
CA ILE A 53 8.06 0.20 -14.35
C ILE A 53 8.53 -0.68 -13.18
N GLY A 54 9.84 -0.72 -12.92
CA GLY A 54 10.40 -1.48 -11.80
C GLY A 54 9.88 -1.02 -10.43
N VAL A 55 9.75 0.30 -10.24
CA VAL A 55 9.16 0.90 -9.04
C VAL A 55 7.70 0.46 -8.87
N THR A 56 6.92 0.47 -9.94
CA THR A 56 5.51 0.04 -9.92
C THR A 56 5.39 -1.44 -9.51
N GLY A 57 6.30 -2.30 -9.98
CA GLY A 57 6.38 -3.69 -9.55
C GLY A 57 6.60 -3.83 -8.03
N ARG A 58 7.59 -3.12 -7.48
CA ARG A 58 7.88 -3.15 -6.03
C ARG A 58 6.73 -2.62 -5.17
N ILE A 59 6.06 -1.55 -5.60
CA ILE A 59 4.87 -1.05 -4.91
C ILE A 59 3.77 -2.11 -4.88
N SER A 60 3.60 -2.85 -5.98
CA SER A 60 2.60 -3.92 -6.07
C SER A 60 2.93 -5.10 -5.14
N GLU A 61 4.20 -5.49 -5.04
CA GLU A 61 4.67 -6.50 -4.08
C GLU A 61 4.41 -6.08 -2.63
N ILE A 62 4.76 -4.83 -2.27
CA ILE A 62 4.52 -4.28 -0.92
C ILE A 62 3.02 -4.28 -0.62
N LYS A 63 2.20 -3.84 -1.58
CA LYS A 63 0.75 -3.85 -1.45
C LYS A 63 0.22 -5.27 -1.22
N GLN A 64 0.68 -6.25 -1.98
CA GLN A 64 0.25 -7.63 -1.83
C GLN A 64 0.61 -8.20 -0.46
N VAL A 65 1.81 -7.93 0.05
CA VAL A 65 2.23 -8.37 1.40
C VAL A 65 1.32 -7.73 2.45
N LEU A 66 1.09 -6.42 2.39
CA LEU A 66 0.18 -5.73 3.32
C LEU A 66 -1.23 -6.29 3.23
N GLU A 67 -1.73 -6.57 2.02
CA GLU A 67 -3.07 -7.13 1.85
C GLU A 67 -3.17 -8.56 2.41
N GLN A 68 -2.23 -9.45 2.07
CA GLN A 68 -2.23 -10.83 2.57
C GLN A 68 -2.04 -10.89 4.08
N ASP A 69 -1.05 -10.18 4.62
CA ASP A 69 -0.73 -10.24 6.04
C ASP A 69 -1.79 -9.53 6.89
N VAL A 70 -2.33 -8.40 6.43
CA VAL A 70 -3.35 -7.68 7.18
C VAL A 70 -4.71 -8.37 7.00
N TYR A 71 -5.21 -8.59 5.78
CA TYR A 71 -6.55 -9.14 5.58
C TYR A 71 -6.61 -10.65 5.82
N GLY A 72 -5.61 -11.41 5.39
CA GLY A 72 -5.58 -12.87 5.58
C GLY A 72 -5.55 -13.26 7.06
N HIS A 73 -4.63 -12.67 7.84
CA HIS A 73 -4.60 -12.92 9.29
C HIS A 73 -5.79 -12.32 10.03
N SER A 74 -6.29 -11.16 9.59
CA SER A 74 -7.46 -10.56 10.22
C SER A 74 -8.74 -11.38 9.98
N LEU A 75 -8.91 -12.01 8.81
CA LEU A 75 -10.04 -12.91 8.53
C LEU A 75 -9.98 -14.20 9.36
N ASP A 76 -8.81 -14.84 9.44
CA ASP A 76 -8.61 -16.00 10.32
C ASP A 76 -8.91 -15.65 11.79
N LEU A 77 -8.39 -14.52 12.26
CA LEU A 77 -8.64 -14.03 13.61
C LEU A 77 -10.13 -13.72 13.83
N TYR A 78 -10.81 -13.13 12.84
CA TYR A 78 -12.24 -12.84 12.91
C TYR A 78 -13.07 -14.10 13.15
N TYR A 79 -12.84 -15.18 12.39
CA TYR A 79 -13.58 -16.44 12.58
C TYR A 79 -13.30 -17.08 13.93
N LYS A 80 -12.04 -17.06 14.39
CA LYS A 80 -11.67 -17.55 15.73
C LYS A 80 -12.34 -16.76 16.85
N LEU A 81 -12.39 -15.43 16.74
CA LEU A 81 -13.05 -14.56 17.71
C LEU A 81 -14.58 -14.75 17.69
N LYS A 82 -15.19 -14.92 16.52
CA LYS A 82 -16.62 -15.20 16.37
C LYS A 82 -17.02 -16.51 17.06
N ALA A 83 -16.24 -17.57 16.87
CA ALA A 83 -16.49 -18.85 17.54
C ALA A 83 -16.44 -18.71 19.06
N LYS A 84 -15.44 -17.99 19.61
CA LYS A 84 -15.31 -17.76 21.06
C LYS A 84 -16.41 -16.85 21.62
N ALA A 85 -16.79 -15.80 20.89
CA ALA A 85 -17.87 -14.91 21.28
C ALA A 85 -19.21 -15.66 21.35
N ASN A 86 -19.48 -16.57 20.40
CA ASN A 86 -20.68 -17.43 20.43
C ASN A 86 -20.70 -18.40 21.62
N LEU A 87 -19.53 -18.70 22.21
CA LEU A 87 -19.40 -19.50 23.43
C LEU A 87 -19.47 -18.66 24.71
N GLY A 88 -19.74 -17.35 24.61
CA GLY A 88 -19.90 -16.44 25.75
C GLY A 88 -18.65 -15.66 26.16
N ASP A 89 -17.56 -15.68 25.39
CA ASP A 89 -16.37 -14.88 25.69
C ASP A 89 -16.60 -13.39 25.34
N GLU A 90 -16.89 -12.58 26.36
CA GLU A 90 -17.12 -11.13 26.23
C GLU A 90 -15.92 -10.35 25.69
N HIS A 91 -14.70 -10.81 25.99
CA HIS A 91 -13.49 -10.15 25.50
C HIS A 91 -13.27 -10.44 24.01
N ALA A 92 -13.58 -11.66 23.58
CA ALA A 92 -13.63 -12.01 22.17
C ALA A 92 -14.70 -11.21 21.42
N ALA A 93 -15.89 -11.01 22.02
CA ALA A 93 -16.96 -10.21 21.44
C ALA A 93 -16.55 -8.74 21.23
N LYS A 94 -15.88 -8.11 22.22
CA LYS A 94 -15.36 -6.74 22.10
C LYS A 94 -14.29 -6.61 21.01
N LYS A 95 -13.37 -7.58 20.92
CA LYS A 95 -12.35 -7.59 19.86
C LYS A 95 -12.95 -7.83 18.48
N LEU A 96 -13.94 -8.71 18.38
CA LEU A 96 -14.69 -8.97 17.14
C LEU A 96 -15.39 -7.72 16.63
N SER A 97 -16.03 -6.94 17.52
CA SER A 97 -16.67 -5.67 17.16
C SER A 97 -15.67 -4.69 16.56
N ARG A 98 -14.54 -4.44 17.24
CA ARG A 98 -13.51 -3.54 16.73
C ARG A 98 -12.97 -3.96 15.37
N LEU A 99 -12.74 -5.26 15.19
CA LEU A 99 -12.24 -5.82 13.93
C LEU A 99 -13.25 -5.62 12.80
N ARG A 100 -14.55 -5.79 13.09
CA ARG A 100 -15.64 -5.53 12.14
C ARG A 100 -15.72 -4.06 11.76
N ASP A 101 -15.56 -3.15 12.71
CA ASP A 101 -15.56 -1.70 12.44
C ASP A 101 -14.38 -1.32 11.53
N SER A 102 -13.18 -1.80 11.84
CA SER A 102 -11.99 -1.56 11.00
C SER A 102 -12.12 -2.13 9.58
N PHE A 103 -12.72 -3.31 9.42
CA PHE A 103 -12.97 -3.88 8.10
C PHE A 103 -14.04 -3.13 7.31
N ASN A 104 -15.11 -2.68 7.96
CA ASN A 104 -16.13 -1.86 7.31
C ASN A 104 -15.54 -0.55 6.81
N ASP A 105 -14.71 0.12 7.62
CA ASP A 105 -14.04 1.35 7.23
C ASP A 105 -13.06 1.13 6.05
N SER A 106 -12.31 0.02 6.05
CA SER A 106 -11.39 -0.31 4.94
C SER A 106 -12.12 -0.66 3.65
N MET A 107 -13.31 -1.29 3.72
CA MET A 107 -14.13 -1.59 2.54
C MET A 107 -14.82 -0.34 1.98
N ILE A 108 -15.35 0.54 2.83
CA ILE A 108 -16.04 1.77 2.39
C ILE A 108 -15.05 2.77 1.77
N SER A 109 -13.83 2.86 2.31
CA SER A 109 -12.78 3.74 1.80
C SER A 109 -12.13 3.28 0.50
N GLY A 110 -12.51 2.11 -0.03
CA GLY A 110 -11.93 1.54 -1.26
C GLY A 110 -10.47 1.09 -1.13
N GLN A 111 -9.96 1.00 0.11
CA GLN A 111 -8.60 0.51 0.40
C GLN A 111 -8.48 -1.02 0.28
N VAL A 112 -9.60 -1.72 0.25
CA VAL A 112 -9.71 -3.15 -0.10
C VAL A 112 -10.28 -3.24 -1.51
N ILE A 113 -9.47 -3.68 -2.47
CA ILE A 113 -10.01 -4.09 -3.77
C ILE A 113 -10.60 -5.48 -3.58
N HIS A 114 -11.93 -5.59 -3.70
CA HIS A 114 -12.60 -6.86 -3.94
C HIS A 114 -12.10 -7.40 -5.30
N TRP A 115 -11.17 -8.35 -5.27
CA TRP A 115 -10.97 -9.24 -6.41
C TRP A 115 -12.11 -10.26 -6.34
N ASN A 116 -13.15 -10.04 -7.14
CA ASN A 116 -14.16 -11.05 -7.42
C ASN A 116 -13.53 -12.25 -8.15
#